data_AF-A0A314ZX12-F1
#
_entry.id   AF-A0A314ZX12-F1
#
_cell.length_a   1.000
_cell.length_b   1.000
_cell.length_c   1.000
_cell.angle_alpha   90.00
_cell.angle_beta   90.00
_cell.angle_gamma   90.00
#
_symmetry.space_group_name_H-M   'P 1'
#
loop_
_entity.id
_entity.type
_entity.pdbx_description
1 polymer ?
#
loop_
_entity_poly.entity_id
_entity_poly.type
_entity_poly.pdbx_seq_one_letter_code
_entity_poly.pdbx_strand_id
1 'polypeptide(L)'
;MEVHKKRYLRDFVERSHLNVEDDLEKVKKQEQKLRSSYEEAIAFINNQFVEMVLVDVAFIIELLVKSSFRQFRNKEDYICSKPWRVRDLLSDLWMLENQLPLFILKDLFDANNYFESPDKFSIISLSYLLLNFKNYDEKTKEESKAIEELFSGKERHHFVDLIRTFNCRMQFQKLEGREDSEETRICISATNVTLSCPPSMTELNQAGLKSQVG
;
A
#
# COMPACT_ATOMS: atom_id res chain seq x y z
N MET A 1 -20.01 1.66 -1.30
CA MET A 1 -18.59 1.80 -1.70
C MET A 1 -18.42 2.28 -3.14
N GLU A 2 -19.11 1.70 -4.13
CA GLU A 2 -18.98 2.07 -5.56
C GLU A 2 -19.11 3.57 -5.88
N VAL A 3 -20.05 4.28 -5.26
CA VAL A 3 -20.20 5.74 -5.44
C VAL A 3 -18.94 6.50 -4.99
N HIS A 4 -18.29 6.05 -3.92
CA HIS A 4 -17.06 6.68 -3.43
C HIS A 4 -15.86 6.33 -4.31
N LYS A 5 -15.77 5.09 -4.80
CA LYS A 5 -14.74 4.71 -5.79
C LYS A 5 -14.81 5.59 -7.03
N LYS A 6 -16.00 5.83 -7.58
CA LYS A 6 -16.19 6.73 -8.74
C LYS A 6 -15.81 8.18 -8.45
N ARG A 7 -16.08 8.68 -7.24
CA ARG A 7 -15.66 10.03 -6.82
C ARG A 7 -14.13 10.13 -6.75
N TYR A 8 -13.49 9.13 -6.16
CA TYR A 8 -12.03 9.09 -6.06
C TYR A 8 -11.38 8.93 -7.44
N LEU A 9 -11.95 8.12 -8.33
CA LEU A 9 -11.47 8.06 -9.71
C LEU A 9 -11.53 9.44 -10.38
N ARG A 10 -12.60 10.21 -10.18
CA ARG A 10 -12.67 11.58 -10.70
C ARG A 10 -11.55 12.46 -10.14
N ASP A 11 -11.37 12.45 -8.82
CA ASP A 11 -10.33 13.26 -8.16
C ASP A 11 -8.93 12.86 -8.67
N PHE A 12 -8.67 11.56 -8.86
CA PHE A 12 -7.44 11.03 -9.43
C PHE A 12 -7.17 11.57 -10.84
N VAL A 13 -8.18 11.52 -11.72
CA VAL A 13 -8.07 11.99 -13.11
C VAL A 13 -7.88 13.51 -13.18
N GLU A 14 -8.58 14.26 -12.33
CA GLU A 14 -8.44 15.72 -12.25
C GLU A 14 -7.02 16.14 -11.84
N ARG A 15 -6.38 15.37 -10.96
CA ARG A 15 -5.01 15.64 -10.46
C ARG A 15 -3.94 15.12 -11.39
N SER A 16 -4.14 13.93 -11.97
CA SER A 16 -3.11 13.32 -12.80
C SER A 16 -2.82 14.15 -14.04
N HIS A 17 -3.76 15.01 -14.47
CA HIS A 17 -3.73 15.76 -15.73
C HIS A 17 -3.48 14.86 -16.97
N LEU A 18 -3.50 13.54 -16.77
CA LEU A 18 -3.31 12.52 -17.76
C LEU A 18 -4.67 12.13 -18.32
N ASN A 19 -4.65 11.67 -19.55
CA ASN A 19 -5.83 11.10 -20.15
C ASN A 19 -6.14 9.74 -19.51
N VAL A 20 -7.39 9.48 -19.14
CA VAL A 20 -7.87 8.16 -18.67
C VAL A 20 -7.48 7.07 -19.65
N GLU A 21 -7.48 7.39 -20.95
CA GLU A 21 -7.05 6.46 -22.00
C GLU A 21 -5.56 6.04 -21.85
N ASP A 22 -4.68 6.94 -21.44
CA ASP A 22 -3.26 6.63 -21.24
C ASP A 22 -3.06 5.70 -20.05
N ASP A 23 -3.78 5.95 -18.95
CA ASP A 23 -3.74 5.10 -17.76
C ASP A 23 -4.38 3.73 -18.01
N LEU A 24 -5.46 3.66 -18.79
CA LEU A 24 -6.02 2.41 -19.29
C LEU A 24 -5.00 1.64 -20.13
N GLU A 25 -4.25 2.32 -21.01
CA GLU A 25 -3.23 1.68 -21.83
C GLU A 25 -2.07 1.14 -20.97
N LYS A 26 -1.64 1.88 -19.95
CA LYS A 26 -0.63 1.41 -18.98
C LYS A 26 -1.10 0.14 -18.26
N VAL A 27 -2.32 0.14 -17.72
CA VAL A 27 -2.87 -1.05 -17.04
C VAL A 27 -2.99 -2.23 -18.00
N LYS A 28 -3.46 -1.98 -19.24
CA LYS A 28 -3.58 -3.01 -20.28
C LYS A 28 -2.23 -3.63 -20.66
N LYS A 29 -1.17 -2.83 -20.76
CA LYS A 29 0.20 -3.33 -20.99
C LYS A 29 0.69 -4.24 -19.86
N GLN A 30 0.21 -4.02 -18.64
CA GLN A 30 0.55 -4.82 -17.47
C GLN A 30 -0.46 -5.95 -17.17
N GLU A 31 -1.50 -6.14 -17.99
CA GLU A 31 -2.60 -7.07 -17.71
C GLU A 31 -2.12 -8.49 -17.42
N GLN A 32 -1.19 -9.02 -18.23
CA GLN A 32 -0.67 -10.37 -18.02
C GLN A 32 0.04 -10.50 -16.67
N LYS A 33 0.84 -9.50 -16.29
CA LYS A 33 1.56 -9.45 -15.02
C LYS A 33 0.57 -9.33 -13.84
N LEU A 34 -0.44 -8.48 -13.98
CA LEU A 34 -1.54 -8.34 -13.01
C LEU A 34 -2.26 -9.67 -12.80
N ARG A 35 -2.69 -10.34 -13.88
CA ARG A 35 -3.37 -11.64 -13.80
C ARG A 35 -2.50 -12.72 -13.18
N SER A 36 -1.20 -12.73 -13.47
CA SER A 36 -0.25 -13.68 -12.85
C SER A 36 -0.01 -13.42 -11.36
N SER A 37 -0.47 -12.27 -10.84
CA SER A 37 -0.37 -11.94 -9.42
C SER A 37 -1.54 -12.50 -8.59
N TYR A 38 -2.56 -13.05 -9.24
CA TYR A 38 -3.68 -13.74 -8.60
C TYR A 38 -3.50 -15.26 -8.71
N GLU A 39 -3.81 -15.98 -7.63
CA GLU A 39 -3.70 -17.44 -7.59
C GLU A 39 -4.77 -18.11 -8.47
N GLU A 40 -5.97 -17.52 -8.52
CA GLU A 40 -7.08 -17.98 -9.34
C GLU A 40 -7.21 -17.20 -10.64
N ALA A 41 -7.62 -17.90 -11.69
CA ALA A 41 -7.90 -17.27 -12.98
C ALA A 41 -9.13 -16.37 -12.88
N ILE A 42 -8.90 -15.06 -13.03
CA ILE A 42 -9.98 -14.07 -13.01
C ILE A 42 -10.81 -14.15 -14.31
N ALA A 43 -12.05 -14.61 -14.18
CA ALA A 43 -12.99 -14.83 -15.28
C ALA A 43 -13.65 -13.53 -15.82
N PHE A 44 -12.92 -12.42 -15.86
CA PHE A 44 -13.36 -11.18 -16.50
C PHE A 44 -12.78 -11.02 -17.91
N ILE A 45 -13.63 -10.53 -18.83
CA ILE A 45 -13.22 -10.12 -20.18
C ILE A 45 -12.14 -9.03 -20.05
N ASN A 46 -11.10 -9.06 -20.88
CA ASN A 46 -9.91 -8.22 -20.74
C ASN A 46 -10.20 -6.75 -20.43
N ASN A 47 -11.10 -6.10 -21.18
CA ASN A 47 -11.41 -4.69 -20.95
C ASN A 47 -12.07 -4.44 -19.58
N GLN A 48 -12.96 -5.32 -19.12
CA GLN A 48 -13.61 -5.18 -17.81
C GLN A 48 -12.60 -5.35 -16.67
N PHE A 49 -11.63 -6.25 -16.82
CA PHE A 49 -10.57 -6.44 -15.85
C PHE A 49 -9.69 -5.18 -15.73
N VAL A 50 -9.27 -4.62 -16.88
CA VAL A 50 -8.44 -3.41 -16.92
C VAL A 50 -9.17 -2.21 -16.29
N GLU A 51 -10.44 -2.00 -16.61
CA GLU A 51 -11.26 -0.93 -16.00
C GLU A 51 -11.40 -1.10 -14.49
N MET A 52 -11.67 -2.33 -14.02
CA MET A 52 -11.78 -2.64 -12.60
C MET A 52 -10.48 -2.33 -11.85
N VAL A 53 -9.35 -2.80 -12.39
CA VAL A 53 -8.03 -2.52 -11.81
C VAL A 53 -7.75 -1.02 -11.76
N LEU A 54 -8.05 -0.27 -12.83
CA LEU A 54 -7.81 1.17 -12.84
C LEU A 54 -8.64 1.89 -11.76
N VAL A 55 -9.93 1.56 -11.65
CA VAL A 55 -10.82 2.14 -10.62
C VAL A 55 -10.27 1.87 -9.21
N ASP A 56 -9.83 0.63 -8.96
CA ASP A 56 -9.32 0.23 -7.65
C ASP A 56 -7.96 0.86 -7.35
N VAL A 57 -7.06 0.95 -8.33
CA VAL A 57 -5.76 1.64 -8.18
C VAL A 57 -5.97 3.12 -7.90
N ALA A 58 -6.79 3.81 -8.71
CA ALA A 58 -7.09 5.22 -8.51
C ALA A 58 -7.71 5.47 -7.13
N PHE A 59 -8.61 4.59 -6.69
CA PHE A 59 -9.20 4.65 -5.35
C PHE A 59 -8.15 4.53 -4.25
N ILE A 60 -7.23 3.58 -4.33
CA ILE A 60 -6.17 3.39 -3.33
C ILE A 60 -5.22 4.59 -3.31
N ILE A 61 -4.78 5.08 -4.47
CA ILE A 61 -3.89 6.25 -4.55
C ILE A 61 -4.52 7.47 -3.89
N GLU A 62 -5.78 7.79 -4.23
CA GLU A 62 -6.49 8.92 -3.63
C GLU A 62 -6.73 8.72 -2.13
N LEU A 63 -7.04 7.49 -1.70
CA LEU A 63 -7.19 7.19 -0.28
C LEU A 63 -5.90 7.45 0.50
N LEU A 64 -4.76 7.02 -0.05
CA LEU A 64 -3.44 7.24 0.53
C LEU A 64 -3.16 8.74 0.66
N VAL A 65 -3.27 9.47 -0.44
CA VAL A 65 -3.01 10.92 -0.51
C VAL A 65 -3.92 11.70 0.46
N LYS A 66 -5.24 11.47 0.41
CA LYS A 66 -6.22 12.18 1.26
C LYS A 66 -6.05 11.83 2.73
N SER A 67 -5.69 10.59 3.06
CA SER A 67 -5.46 10.19 4.44
C SER A 67 -4.22 10.85 5.03
N SER A 68 -3.15 10.96 4.23
CA SER A 68 -1.88 11.59 4.64
C SER A 68 -1.95 13.12 4.70
N PHE A 69 -2.72 13.75 3.80
CA PHE A 69 -2.76 15.22 3.67
C PHE A 69 -4.20 15.75 3.64
N ARG A 70 -4.55 16.54 4.65
CA ARG A 70 -5.90 17.11 4.80
C ARG A 70 -6.30 18.06 3.67
N GLN A 71 -5.32 18.73 3.05
CA GLN A 71 -5.57 19.69 1.96
C GLN A 71 -6.19 19.07 0.71
N PHE A 72 -6.08 17.75 0.55
CA PHE A 72 -6.67 17.02 -0.58
C PHE A 72 -8.07 16.48 -0.29
N ARG A 73 -8.58 16.68 0.93
CA ARG A 73 -9.94 16.27 1.30
C ARG A 73 -10.94 17.35 0.90
N ASN A 74 -12.00 16.93 0.24
CA ASN A 74 -13.14 17.80 -0.03
C ASN A 74 -14.09 17.79 1.18
N LYS A 75 -14.92 18.84 1.34
CA LYS A 75 -15.93 18.91 2.42
C LYS A 75 -16.91 17.73 2.40
N GLU A 76 -17.08 17.11 1.24
CA GLU A 76 -17.96 15.96 1.00
C GLU A 76 -17.25 14.60 1.11
N ASP A 77 -15.98 14.58 1.55
CA ASP A 77 -15.21 13.35 1.70
C ASP A 77 -15.74 12.52 2.88
N TYR A 78 -16.63 11.60 2.56
CA TYR A 78 -17.24 10.71 3.53
C TYR A 78 -16.23 9.76 4.19
N ILE A 79 -15.22 9.29 3.46
CA ILE A 79 -14.30 8.25 3.96
C ILE A 79 -13.30 8.87 4.93
N CYS A 80 -12.60 9.93 4.52
CA CYS A 80 -11.56 10.56 5.34
C CYS A 80 -12.14 11.55 6.38
N SER A 81 -13.46 11.77 6.42
CA SER A 81 -14.09 12.60 7.46
C SER A 81 -14.04 11.97 8.86
N LYS A 82 -13.98 10.63 8.98
CA LYS A 82 -13.96 9.94 10.27
C LYS A 82 -12.90 8.82 10.29
N PRO A 83 -11.98 8.78 11.27
CA PRO A 83 -10.88 7.82 11.29
C PRO A 83 -11.31 6.34 11.25
N TRP A 84 -12.44 5.99 11.86
CA TRP A 84 -12.92 4.60 11.88
C TRP A 84 -13.42 4.11 10.52
N ARG A 85 -13.92 4.99 9.65
CA ARG A 85 -14.33 4.61 8.29
C ARG A 85 -13.12 4.18 7.44
N VAL A 86 -11.99 4.85 7.66
CA VAL A 86 -10.72 4.47 7.06
C VAL A 86 -10.24 3.12 7.62
N ARG A 87 -10.46 2.85 8.93
CA ARG A 87 -10.15 1.54 9.55
C ARG A 87 -11.00 0.40 8.98
N ASP A 88 -12.30 0.64 8.83
CA ASP A 88 -13.22 -0.35 8.24
C ASP A 88 -12.76 -0.69 6.82
N LEU A 89 -12.43 0.33 6.02
CA LEU A 89 -11.92 0.15 4.66
C LEU A 89 -10.54 -0.54 4.61
N LEU A 90 -9.65 -0.24 5.56
CA LEU A 90 -8.37 -0.93 5.66
C LEU A 90 -8.54 -2.43 5.94
N SER A 91 -9.60 -2.80 6.67
CA SER A 91 -9.94 -4.21 6.90
C SER A 91 -10.35 -4.91 5.59
N ASP A 92 -11.08 -4.22 4.72
CA ASP A 92 -11.41 -4.73 3.39
C ASP A 92 -10.17 -4.83 2.49
N LEU A 93 -9.23 -3.88 2.61
CA LEU A 93 -7.92 -3.89 1.92
C LEU A 93 -6.97 -4.97 2.49
N TRP A 94 -7.22 -5.49 3.70
CA TRP A 94 -6.46 -6.61 4.28
C TRP A 94 -6.85 -7.95 3.71
N MET A 95 -8.05 -8.09 3.12
CA MET A 95 -8.50 -9.37 2.60
C MET A 95 -7.66 -9.77 1.38
N LEU A 96 -7.19 -11.03 1.36
CA LEU A 96 -6.39 -11.63 0.29
C LEU A 96 -7.07 -11.51 -1.09
N GLU A 97 -8.40 -11.51 -1.10
CA GLU A 97 -9.24 -11.42 -2.29
C GLU A 97 -9.22 -10.04 -2.96
N ASN A 98 -8.82 -8.98 -2.25
CA ASN A 98 -8.77 -7.60 -2.76
C ASN A 98 -7.34 -7.12 -3.09
N GLN A 99 -6.38 -8.03 -3.28
CA GLN A 99 -4.99 -7.63 -3.41
C GLN A 99 -4.65 -7.10 -4.79
N LEU A 100 -4.41 -5.78 -4.86
CA LEU A 100 -3.68 -5.16 -5.96
C LEU A 100 -2.16 -5.28 -5.73
N PRO A 101 -1.39 -5.72 -6.74
CA PRO A 101 0.06 -5.71 -6.66
C PRO A 101 0.61 -4.29 -6.49
N LEU A 102 1.64 -4.07 -5.67
CA LEU A 102 2.17 -2.73 -5.43
C LEU A 102 2.73 -2.08 -6.70
N PHE A 103 3.22 -2.88 -7.65
CA PHE A 103 3.84 -2.34 -8.86
C PHE A 103 2.85 -1.49 -9.68
N ILE A 104 1.57 -1.86 -9.75
CA ILE A 104 0.61 -1.09 -10.54
C ILE A 104 0.26 0.24 -9.89
N LEU A 105 0.26 0.29 -8.55
CA LEU A 105 0.14 1.55 -7.80
C LEU A 105 1.34 2.45 -8.07
N LYS A 106 2.56 1.90 -8.12
CA LYS A 106 3.78 2.65 -8.44
C LYS A 106 3.80 3.15 -9.88
N ASP A 107 3.36 2.33 -10.83
CA ASP A 107 3.35 2.68 -12.26
C ASP A 107 2.33 3.80 -12.59
N LEU A 108 1.21 3.84 -11.86
CA LEU A 108 0.16 4.86 -12.06
C LEU A 108 0.31 6.09 -11.16
N PHE A 109 1.17 6.05 -10.15
CA PHE A 109 1.38 7.17 -9.25
C PHE A 109 2.57 8.04 -9.65
N ASP A 110 2.29 9.28 -10.05
CA ASP A 110 3.30 10.32 -10.18
C ASP A 110 3.10 11.38 -9.10
N ALA A 111 4.09 11.51 -8.21
CA ALA A 111 4.07 12.50 -7.13
C ALA A 111 4.02 13.95 -7.64
N ASN A 112 4.51 14.24 -8.85
CA ASN A 112 4.50 15.60 -9.43
C ASN A 112 3.07 16.10 -9.68
N ASN A 113 2.12 15.18 -9.85
CA ASN A 113 0.71 15.51 -10.04
C ASN A 113 0.03 15.99 -8.75
N TYR A 114 0.67 15.80 -7.60
CA TYR A 114 0.09 16.08 -6.28
C TYR A 114 0.90 17.13 -5.52
N PHE A 115 2.22 17.13 -5.67
CA PHE A 115 3.13 17.89 -4.82
C PHE A 115 4.10 18.72 -5.68
N GLU A 116 4.18 20.02 -5.40
CA GLU A 116 5.16 20.92 -6.01
C GLU A 116 6.54 20.85 -5.30
N SER A 117 6.62 20.13 -4.17
CA SER A 117 7.80 20.10 -3.31
C SER A 117 8.94 19.22 -3.87
N PRO A 118 10.22 19.54 -3.53
CA PRO A 118 11.36 18.68 -3.86
C PRO A 118 11.30 17.33 -3.14
N ASP A 119 10.58 17.25 -2.03
CA ASP A 119 10.28 16.00 -1.35
C ASP A 119 9.14 15.29 -2.08
N LYS A 120 9.49 14.33 -2.93
CA LYS A 120 8.50 13.47 -3.61
C LYS A 120 8.13 12.30 -2.70
N PHE A 121 6.83 12.13 -2.48
CA PHE A 121 6.30 10.97 -1.78
C PHE A 121 6.26 9.77 -2.71
N SER A 122 6.32 8.57 -2.15
CA SER A 122 6.09 7.32 -2.86
C SER A 122 4.85 6.63 -2.29
N ILE A 123 4.32 5.63 -3.01
CA ILE A 123 3.23 4.81 -2.50
C ILE A 123 3.60 4.15 -1.16
N ILE A 124 4.86 3.78 -0.95
CA ILE A 124 5.31 3.12 0.28
C ILE A 124 5.22 4.09 1.46
N SER A 125 5.76 5.30 1.32
CA SER A 125 5.69 6.34 2.36
C SER A 125 4.26 6.77 2.64
N LEU A 126 3.41 6.93 1.62
CA LEU A 126 1.99 7.21 1.83
C LEU A 126 1.27 6.06 2.56
N SER A 127 1.60 4.82 2.22
CA SER A 127 1.05 3.63 2.89
C SER A 127 1.46 3.57 4.36
N TYR A 128 2.71 3.90 4.68
CA TYR A 128 3.19 4.01 6.05
C TYR A 128 2.37 5.03 6.85
N LEU A 129 2.14 6.22 6.28
CA LEU A 129 1.35 7.28 6.93
C LEU A 129 -0.10 6.83 7.20
N LEU A 130 -0.76 6.23 6.20
CA LEU A 130 -2.13 5.72 6.32
C LEU A 130 -2.24 4.67 7.44
N LEU A 131 -1.37 3.66 7.43
CA LEU A 131 -1.44 2.54 8.37
C LEU A 131 -1.15 2.95 9.83
N ASN A 132 -0.36 3.99 10.01
CA ASN A 132 -0.08 4.55 11.33
C ASN A 132 -1.03 5.68 11.73
N PHE A 133 -2.04 5.99 10.89
CA PHE A 133 -2.97 7.11 11.08
C PHE A 133 -2.26 8.44 11.36
N LYS A 134 -1.10 8.65 10.71
CA LYS A 134 -0.30 9.88 10.85
C LYS A 134 -0.64 10.85 9.73
N ASN A 135 -0.72 12.14 10.07
CA ASN A 135 -0.64 13.19 9.05
C ASN A 135 0.84 13.44 8.76
N TYR A 136 1.14 13.94 7.57
CA TYR A 136 2.51 14.32 7.24
C TYR A 136 3.00 15.51 8.09
N ASP A 137 4.18 15.33 8.69
CA ASP A 137 4.98 16.35 9.38
C ASP A 137 6.49 16.03 9.22
N GLU A 138 7.35 16.92 9.75
CA GLU A 138 8.81 16.79 9.64
C GLU A 138 9.37 15.51 10.29
N LYS A 139 8.77 15.04 11.38
CA LYS A 139 9.17 13.78 12.04
C LYS A 139 8.82 12.57 11.17
N THR A 140 7.64 12.57 10.57
CA THR A 140 7.22 11.48 9.68
C THR A 140 8.04 11.40 8.39
N LYS A 141 8.69 12.50 8.00
CA LYS A 141 9.56 12.54 6.81
C LYS A 141 10.78 11.63 6.98
N GLU A 142 11.44 11.68 8.12
CA GLU A 142 12.61 10.83 8.42
C GLU A 142 12.22 9.35 8.51
N GLU A 143 11.11 9.06 9.20
CA GLU A 143 10.56 7.70 9.31
C GLU A 143 10.22 7.12 7.91
N SER A 144 9.64 7.96 7.04
CA SER A 144 9.29 7.59 5.68
C SER A 144 10.53 7.23 4.85
N LYS A 145 11.62 8.02 4.93
CA LYS A 145 12.87 7.71 4.22
C LYS A 145 13.46 6.37 4.65
N ALA A 146 13.53 6.13 5.96
CA ALA A 146 14.04 4.86 6.49
C ALA A 146 13.18 3.67 6.06
N ILE A 147 11.88 3.88 5.88
CA ILE A 147 10.97 2.87 5.33
C ILE A 147 11.27 2.60 3.86
N GLU A 148 11.41 3.63 3.02
CA GLU A 148 11.71 3.47 1.59
C GLU A 148 12.97 2.63 1.36
N GLU A 149 14.02 2.87 2.15
CA GLU A 149 15.28 2.10 2.09
C GLU A 149 15.07 0.61 2.39
N LEU A 150 14.19 0.25 3.33
CA LEU A 150 13.89 -1.14 3.66
C LEU A 150 13.17 -1.90 2.54
N PHE A 151 12.44 -1.18 1.70
CA PHE A 151 11.73 -1.74 0.55
C PHE A 151 12.52 -1.58 -0.76
N SER A 152 13.68 -0.91 -0.72
CA SER A 152 14.58 -0.81 -1.86
C SER A 152 15.25 -2.16 -2.13
N GLY A 153 15.06 -2.71 -3.33
CA GLY A 153 15.71 -3.95 -3.78
C GLY A 153 14.89 -5.24 -3.66
N LYS A 154 13.63 -5.18 -3.22
CA LYS A 154 12.72 -6.34 -3.23
C LYS A 154 11.70 -6.23 -4.36
N GLU A 155 11.69 -7.22 -5.26
CA GLU A 155 10.93 -7.18 -6.52
C GLU A 155 9.42 -7.33 -6.37
N ARG A 156 8.94 -7.93 -5.28
CA ARG A 156 7.53 -8.30 -5.11
C ARG A 156 7.03 -7.88 -3.74
N HIS A 157 6.20 -6.83 -3.75
CA HIS A 157 5.41 -6.43 -2.60
C HIS A 157 3.97 -6.40 -3.05
N HIS A 158 3.13 -7.26 -2.48
CA HIS A 158 1.71 -6.97 -2.46
C HIS A 158 1.47 -5.88 -1.42
N PHE A 159 0.34 -5.16 -1.55
CA PHE A 159 -0.04 -4.18 -0.53
C PHE A 159 -0.10 -4.80 0.88
N VAL A 160 -0.44 -6.09 0.98
CA VAL A 160 -0.43 -6.83 2.25
C VAL A 160 0.99 -7.13 2.76
N ASP A 161 1.98 -7.32 1.88
CA ASP A 161 3.38 -7.47 2.31
C ASP A 161 3.87 -6.17 2.97
N LEU A 162 3.50 -5.01 2.41
CA LEU A 162 3.79 -3.72 3.03
C LEU A 162 3.22 -3.66 4.45
N ILE A 163 1.94 -3.99 4.60
CA ILE A 163 1.24 -3.97 5.90
C ILE A 163 1.89 -4.91 6.91
N ARG A 164 2.21 -6.14 6.49
CA ARG A 164 2.92 -7.13 7.30
C ARG A 164 4.26 -6.58 7.79
N THR A 165 5.07 -6.05 6.90
CA THR A 165 6.38 -5.48 7.23
C THR A 165 6.25 -4.28 8.18
N PHE A 166 5.27 -3.39 7.97
CA PHE A 166 5.01 -2.27 8.87
C PHE A 166 4.59 -2.74 10.28
N ASN A 167 3.69 -3.71 10.37
CA ASN A 167 3.26 -4.26 11.66
C ASN A 167 4.41 -4.97 12.40
N CYS A 168 5.24 -5.76 11.69
CA CYS A 168 6.47 -6.33 12.23
C CYS A 168 7.33 -5.23 12.88
N ARG A 169 7.66 -4.15 12.14
CA ARG A 169 8.51 -3.06 12.65
C ARG A 169 7.92 -2.33 13.86
N MET A 170 6.61 -2.09 13.86
CA MET A 170 5.91 -1.44 14.98
C MET A 170 5.95 -2.26 16.26
N GLN A 171 5.96 -3.60 16.16
CA GLN A 171 6.16 -4.47 17.32
C GLN A 171 7.60 -4.38 17.84
N PHE A 172 8.60 -4.33 16.95
CA PHE A 172 10.01 -4.21 17.35
C PHE A 172 10.35 -2.87 18.02
N GLN A 173 9.87 -1.74 17.49
CA GLN A 173 10.09 -0.43 18.11
C GLN A 173 9.47 -0.33 19.53
N LYS A 174 8.37 -1.04 19.79
CA LYS A 174 7.77 -1.12 21.13
C LYS A 174 8.57 -1.98 22.11
N LEU A 175 9.35 -2.94 21.60
CA LEU A 175 10.23 -3.79 22.40
C LEU A 175 11.55 -3.08 22.73
N GLU A 176 12.13 -2.33 21.79
CA GLU A 176 13.32 -1.49 22.03
C GLU A 176 13.06 -0.39 23.08
N GLY A 177 11.84 0.14 23.17
CA GLY A 177 11.46 1.07 24.23
C GLY A 177 11.23 0.44 25.62
N ARG A 178 11.41 -0.88 25.76
CA ARG A 178 11.21 -1.66 27.01
C ARG A 178 12.50 -2.41 27.37
N GLU A 179 13.63 -1.71 27.53
CA GLU A 179 14.93 -2.32 27.87
C GLU A 179 15.04 -2.90 29.30
N ASP A 180 13.93 -3.05 30.03
CA ASP A 180 13.96 -3.35 31.46
C ASP A 180 14.10 -4.85 31.81
N SER A 181 14.08 -5.78 30.83
CA SER A 181 14.27 -7.21 31.11
C SER A 181 15.28 -7.92 30.20
N GLU A 182 16.04 -8.84 30.79
CA GLU A 182 17.02 -9.71 30.10
C GLU A 182 16.36 -10.53 28.97
N GLU A 183 15.10 -10.92 29.15
CA GLU A 183 14.28 -11.58 28.13
C GLU A 183 14.01 -10.67 26.91
N THR A 184 13.81 -9.37 27.14
CA THR A 184 13.62 -8.39 26.07
C THR A 184 14.93 -8.19 25.29
N ARG A 185 16.08 -8.21 25.97
CA ARG A 185 17.41 -8.15 25.33
C ARG A 185 17.73 -9.42 24.52
N ILE A 186 17.32 -10.59 24.99
CA ILE A 186 17.46 -11.85 24.25
C ILE A 186 16.56 -11.84 23.00
N CYS A 187 15.32 -11.35 23.10
CA CYS A 187 14.46 -11.19 21.94
C CYS A 187 15.03 -10.20 20.92
N ILE A 188 15.51 -9.03 21.35
CA ILE A 188 16.13 -8.02 20.47
C ILE A 188 17.41 -8.56 19.83
N SER A 189 18.28 -9.26 20.57
CA SER A 189 19.53 -9.82 20.03
C SER A 189 19.30 -10.99 19.09
N ALA A 190 18.34 -11.88 19.37
CA ALA A 190 17.92 -12.93 18.43
C ALA A 190 17.30 -12.34 17.15
N THR A 191 16.58 -11.21 17.27
CA THR A 191 15.97 -10.50 16.14
C THR A 191 16.99 -9.70 15.32
N ASN A 192 18.00 -9.10 15.94
CA ASN A 192 19.08 -8.41 15.21
C ASN A 192 19.94 -9.40 14.39
N VAL A 193 20.02 -10.66 14.82
CA VAL A 193 20.65 -11.76 14.06
C VAL A 193 19.69 -12.35 13.00
N THR A 194 18.38 -12.17 13.16
CA THR A 194 17.34 -12.60 12.20
C THR A 194 16.45 -11.42 11.80
N LEU A 195 17.04 -10.47 11.05
CA LEU A 195 16.36 -9.32 10.43
C LEU A 195 15.40 -9.74 9.30
N SER A 196 14.71 -10.86 9.45
CA SER A 196 13.67 -11.31 8.54
C SER A 196 12.36 -11.33 9.31
N CYS A 197 11.50 -10.33 9.07
CA CYS A 197 10.05 -10.54 9.26
C CYS A 197 9.75 -11.91 8.62
N PRO A 198 8.94 -12.79 9.25
CA PRO A 198 8.80 -14.15 8.75
C PRO A 198 8.38 -14.10 7.28
N PRO A 199 8.76 -15.07 6.45
CA PRO A 199 8.50 -14.97 5.02
C PRO A 199 6.99 -14.86 4.77
N SER A 200 6.58 -13.99 3.84
CA SER A 200 5.18 -13.91 3.44
C SER A 200 4.76 -15.19 2.73
N MET A 201 3.45 -15.44 2.61
CA MET A 201 2.97 -16.62 1.87
C MET A 201 3.48 -16.61 0.42
N THR A 202 3.66 -15.42 -0.16
CA THR A 202 4.28 -15.20 -1.46
C THR A 202 5.75 -15.65 -1.49
N GLU A 203 6.53 -15.32 -0.47
CA GLU A 203 7.94 -15.73 -0.33
C GLU A 203 8.06 -17.24 -0.07
N LEU A 204 7.17 -17.82 0.73
CA LEU A 204 7.10 -19.26 1.00
C LEU A 204 6.72 -20.05 -0.26
N ASN A 205 5.71 -19.61 -1.00
CA ASN A 205 5.32 -20.22 -2.27
C ASN A 205 6.44 -20.14 -3.31
N GLN A 206 7.17 -19.01 -3.38
CA GLN A 206 8.33 -18.87 -4.26
C GLN A 206 9.50 -19.77 -3.84
N ALA A 207 9.66 -20.04 -2.54
CA ALA A 207 10.62 -21.00 -2.02
C ALA A 207 10.17 -22.47 -2.20
N GLY A 208 9.02 -22.71 -2.85
CA GLY A 208 8.48 -24.05 -3.09
C GLY A 208 7.79 -24.68 -1.89
N LEU A 209 7.57 -23.92 -0.81
CA LEU A 209 6.86 -24.36 0.38
C LEU A 209 5.36 -24.07 0.22
N LYS A 210 4.61 -25.07 -0.26
CA LYS A 210 3.15 -24.98 -0.32
C LYS A 210 2.56 -25.14 1.08
N SER A 211 1.72 -24.20 1.49
CA SER A 211 0.89 -24.38 2.69
C SER A 211 -0.08 -25.53 2.46
N GLN A 212 -0.02 -26.57 3.30
CA GLN A 212 -1.14 -27.50 3.42
C GLN A 212 -2.22 -26.79 4.23
N VAL A 213 -3.23 -26.26 3.55
CA VAL A 213 -4.43 -25.78 4.22
C VAL A 213 -5.22 -27.03 4.63
N GLY A 214 -5.26 -27.29 5.93
CA GLY A 214 -6.09 -28.33 6.55
C GLY A 214 -7.49 -27.83 6.83
#